data_AF-A0A0C3GH27-F1
#
_entry.id   AF-A0A0C3GH27-F1
#
_cell.length_a   1.000
_cell.length_b   1.000
_cell.length_c   1.000
_cell.angle_alpha   90.00
_cell.angle_beta   90.00
_cell.angle_gamma   90.00
#
_symmetry.space_group_name_H-M   'P 1'
#
loop_
_entity.id
_entity.type
_entity.pdbx_description
1 polymer ?
#
loop_
_entity_poly.entity_id
_entity_poly.type
_entity_poly.pdbx_seq_one_letter_code
_entity_poly.pdbx_strand_id
1 'polypeptide(L)'
;MFHQLHCLNQIREALYRDHYPEIPIHGPVHLNHCINHLRQAIQCWGSTAIIPLKWFEGYHDTYVKSDTVHTCRKFEPIRAYVSERFNGSLAVPREGKSVKEEGNAF
;
A
#
# COMPACT_ATOMS: atom_id res chain seq x y z
N MET A 1 -6.35 -1.83 -1.76
CA MET A 1 -5.48 -2.93 -1.28
C MET A 1 -3.97 -2.65 -1.47
N PHE A 2 -3.43 -2.48 -2.68
CA PHE A 2 -1.95 -2.40 -2.86
C PHE A 2 -1.28 -1.26 -2.10
N HIS A 3 -1.94 -0.09 -1.99
CA HIS A 3 -1.43 0.99 -1.15
C HIS A 3 -1.35 0.59 0.35
N GLN A 4 -2.33 -0.16 0.87
CA GLN A 4 -2.27 -0.68 2.25
C GLN A 4 -1.13 -1.68 2.42
N LEU A 5 -0.84 -2.52 1.42
CA LEU A 5 0.33 -3.41 1.45
C LEU A 5 1.65 -2.63 1.44
N HIS A 6 1.73 -1.55 0.66
CA HIS A 6 2.87 -0.64 0.68
C HIS A 6 3.04 0.01 2.07
N CYS A 7 1.98 0.58 2.66
CA CYS A 7 2.04 1.17 4.00
C CYS A 7 2.40 0.13 5.08
N LEU A 8 1.86 -1.09 4.99
CA LEU A 8 2.21 -2.17 5.91
C LEU A 8 3.69 -2.55 5.79
N ASN A 9 4.26 -2.53 4.58
CA ASN A 9 5.70 -2.74 4.40
C ASN A 9 6.53 -1.58 4.97
N GLN A 10 6.09 -0.32 4.81
CA GLN A 10 6.74 0.84 5.43
C GLN A 10 6.74 0.72 6.96
N ILE A 11 5.63 0.29 7.55
CA ILE A 11 5.53 0.02 9.00
C ILE A 11 6.49 -1.10 9.39
N ARG A 12 6.51 -2.21 8.64
CA ARG A 12 7.45 -3.31 8.86
C ARG A 12 8.89 -2.77 8.89
N GLU A 13 9.30 -1.99 7.90
CA GLU A 13 10.65 -1.42 7.81
C GLU A 13 10.96 -0.44 8.95
N ALA A 14 10.00 0.43 9.32
CA ALA A 14 10.15 1.38 10.42
C ALA A 14 10.34 0.70 11.79
N LEU A 15 9.76 -0.49 11.97
CA LEU A 15 9.93 -1.29 13.18
C LEU A 15 11.34 -1.91 13.30
N TYR A 16 12.12 -1.94 12.21
CA TYR A 16 13.47 -2.50 12.12
C TYR A 16 14.55 -1.43 11.92
N ARG A 17 14.40 -0.24 12.49
CA ARG A 17 15.28 0.92 12.25
C ARG A 17 16.37 1.11 13.32
N ASP A 18 16.94 0.02 13.86
CA ASP A 18 18.11 0.00 14.77
C ASP A 18 17.89 0.07 16.31
N HIS A 19 16.67 0.14 16.89
CA HIS A 19 16.55 0.74 18.25
C HIS A 19 15.53 0.21 19.28
N TYR A 20 14.58 -0.70 19.02
CA TYR A 20 13.61 -1.03 20.09
C TYR A 20 14.18 -2.05 21.10
N PRO A 21 14.26 -1.74 22.42
CA PRO A 21 14.62 -2.74 23.42
C PRO A 21 13.60 -3.89 23.34
N GLU A 22 14.09 -5.12 23.37
CA GLU A 22 13.24 -6.31 23.30
C GLU A 22 12.17 -6.24 24.38
N ILE A 23 10.90 -6.15 23.97
CA ILE A 23 9.78 -6.35 24.88
C ILE A 23 9.78 -7.87 25.18
N PRO A 24 9.99 -8.32 26.44
CA PRO A 24 10.26 -9.72 26.76
C PRO A 24 9.17 -10.71 26.32
N ILE A 25 7.98 -10.20 26.01
CA ILE A 25 6.77 -10.99 25.77
C ILE A 25 6.47 -11.09 24.26
N HIS A 26 6.98 -10.18 23.43
CA HIS A 26 6.64 -10.11 21.99
C HIS A 26 7.85 -9.65 21.15
N GLY A 27 8.87 -10.50 21.06
CA GLY A 27 10.05 -10.26 20.22
C GLY A 27 9.77 -10.27 18.70
N PRO A 28 10.82 -10.13 17.87
CA PRO A 28 10.71 -9.96 16.41
C PRO A 28 9.87 -11.03 15.69
N VAL A 29 9.86 -12.26 16.19
CA VAL A 29 9.04 -13.37 15.65
C VAL A 29 7.54 -13.07 15.75
N HIS A 30 7.08 -12.60 16.92
CA HIS A 30 5.66 -12.27 17.12
C HIS A 30 5.25 -11.09 16.25
N LEU A 31 6.10 -10.07 16.17
CA LEU A 31 5.86 -8.90 15.33
C LEU A 31 5.75 -9.27 13.85
N ASN A 32 6.65 -10.12 13.33
CA ASN A 32 6.60 -10.63 11.97
C ASN A 32 5.31 -11.43 11.71
N HIS A 33 4.89 -12.25 12.67
CA HIS A 33 3.61 -12.96 12.59
C HIS A 33 2.42 -11.99 12.49
N CYS A 34 2.37 -10.94 13.32
CA CYS A 34 1.33 -9.91 13.28
C CYS A 34 1.29 -9.18 11.93
N ILE A 35 2.45 -8.75 11.42
CA ILE A 35 2.56 -8.12 10.11
C ILE A 35 2.06 -9.07 9.01
N ASN A 36 2.42 -10.35 9.05
CA ASN A 36 1.94 -11.33 8.08
C ASN A 36 0.42 -11.59 8.21
N HIS A 37 -0.14 -11.56 9.41
CA HIS A 37 -1.58 -11.68 9.61
C HIS A 37 -2.32 -10.48 8.99
N LEU A 38 -1.83 -9.25 9.22
CA LEU A 38 -2.38 -8.05 8.60
C LEU A 38 -2.27 -8.08 7.06
N ARG A 39 -1.14 -8.54 6.53
CA ARG A 39 -0.95 -8.76 5.09
C ARG A 39 -2.01 -9.71 4.53
N GLN A 40 -2.27 -10.82 5.21
CA GLN A 40 -3.29 -11.80 4.80
C GLN A 40 -4.69 -11.20 4.85
N ALA A 41 -5.04 -10.46 5.91
CA ALA A 41 -6.33 -9.80 6.04
C ALA A 41 -6.56 -8.76 4.91
N ILE A 42 -5.54 -7.96 4.61
CA ILE A 42 -5.59 -6.98 3.50
C ILE A 42 -5.82 -7.69 2.17
N GLN A 43 -5.11 -8.80 1.91
CA GLN A 43 -5.29 -9.57 0.66
C GLN A 43 -6.67 -10.24 0.60
N CYS A 44 -7.16 -10.81 1.71
CA CYS A 44 -8.48 -11.44 1.81
C CYS A 44 -9.61 -10.45 1.49
N TRP A 45 -9.48 -9.20 1.94
CA TRP A 45 -10.42 -8.14 1.57
C TRP A 45 -10.31 -7.75 0.10
N GLY A 46 -9.09 -7.62 -0.45
CA GLY A 46 -8.88 -7.47 -1.89
C GLY A 46 -9.58 -6.26 -2.54
N SER A 47 -9.83 -5.18 -1.80
CA SER A 47 -10.59 -4.05 -2.35
C SER A 47 -9.83 -3.29 -3.45
N THR A 48 -10.52 -3.05 -4.57
CA THR A 48 -10.11 -2.19 -5.70
C THR A 48 -10.85 -0.85 -5.71
N ALA A 49 -11.48 -0.46 -4.61
CA ALA A 49 -12.18 0.82 -4.54
C ALA A 49 -11.22 1.98 -4.83
N ILE A 50 -11.69 2.94 -5.62
CA ILE A 50 -10.95 4.17 -5.91
C ILE A 50 -10.99 5.02 -4.65
N ILE A 51 -9.82 5.48 -4.21
CA ILE A 51 -9.70 6.44 -3.11
C ILE A 51 -9.51 7.82 -3.72
N PRO A 52 -10.53 8.69 -3.71
CA PRO A 52 -10.42 10.00 -4.33
C PRO A 52 -9.67 10.98 -3.44
N LEU A 53 -9.12 12.01 -4.07
CA LEU A 53 -8.77 13.25 -3.39
C LEU A 53 -10.04 14.10 -3.28
N LYS A 54 -10.28 14.68 -2.10
CA LYS A 54 -11.41 15.57 -1.84
C LYS A 54 -10.90 16.83 -1.14
N TRP A 55 -11.45 17.99 -1.49
CA TRP A 55 -11.25 19.22 -0.71
C TRP A 55 -11.89 19.10 0.68
N PHE A 56 -11.14 19.44 1.72
CA PHE A 56 -11.60 19.46 3.10
C PHE A 56 -11.45 20.87 3.67
N GLU A 57 -12.58 21.50 4.00
CA GLU A 57 -12.60 22.86 4.57
C GLU A 57 -11.72 23.00 5.81
N GLY A 58 -11.70 22.00 6.70
CA GLY A 58 -10.90 22.05 7.93
C GLY A 58 -9.38 22.01 7.72
N TYR A 59 -8.91 21.56 6.55
CA TYR A 59 -7.49 21.55 6.20
C TYR A 59 -7.12 22.65 5.20
N HIS A 60 -8.12 23.36 4.64
CA HIS A 60 -7.95 24.28 3.50
C HIS A 60 -7.12 23.68 2.36
N ASP A 61 -7.26 22.37 2.12
CA ASP A 61 -6.52 21.62 1.12
C ASP A 61 -7.30 20.38 0.65
N THR A 62 -6.87 19.80 -0.46
CA THR A 62 -7.28 18.47 -0.90
C THR A 62 -6.54 17.39 -0.11
N TYR A 63 -7.29 16.41 0.40
CA TYR A 63 -6.72 15.26 1.08
C TYR A 63 -7.39 13.96 0.63
N VAL A 64 -6.76 12.84 0.98
CA VAL A 64 -7.22 11.51 0.63
C VAL A 64 -8.50 11.18 1.41
N LYS A 65 -9.61 10.92 0.70
CA LYS A 65 -10.87 10.47 1.31
C LYS A 65 -10.90 8.93 1.37
N SER A 66 -10.26 8.37 2.40
CA SER A 66 -10.08 6.92 2.55
C SER A 66 -11.30 6.16 3.09
N ASP A 67 -12.31 6.85 3.63
CA ASP A 67 -13.56 6.29 4.18
C ASP A 67 -14.61 5.98 3.09
N THR A 68 -14.15 5.57 1.91
CA THR A 68 -15.04 5.20 0.79
C THR A 68 -15.66 3.82 0.99
N VAL A 69 -16.75 3.54 0.25
CA VAL A 69 -17.32 2.20 0.24
C VAL A 69 -16.35 1.26 -0.46
N HIS A 70 -16.00 0.19 0.24
CA HIS A 70 -15.13 -0.84 -0.29
C HIS A 70 -15.92 -2.12 -0.53
N THR A 71 -15.48 -2.90 -1.51
CA THR A 71 -16.11 -4.18 -1.85
C THR A 71 -15.06 -5.27 -1.83
N CYS A 72 -15.36 -6.35 -1.11
CA CYS A 72 -14.48 -7.51 -1.00
C CYS A 72 -14.36 -8.20 -2.36
N ARG A 73 -13.14 -8.56 -2.77
CA ARG A 73 -12.87 -9.26 -4.03
C ARG A 73 -11.74 -10.26 -3.84
N LYS A 74 -11.72 -11.31 -4.67
CA LYS A 74 -10.61 -12.29 -4.69
C LYS A 74 -9.30 -11.58 -5.05
N PHE A 75 -8.23 -11.90 -4.32
CA PHE A 75 -6.92 -11.28 -4.48
C PHE A 75 -6.23 -11.67 -5.80
N GLU A 76 -6.30 -12.96 -6.16
CA GLU A 76 -5.53 -13.55 -7.24
C GLU A 76 -5.82 -12.90 -8.60
N PRO A 77 -7.08 -12.67 -9.01
CA PRO A 77 -7.38 -11.98 -10.26
C PRO A 77 -6.86 -10.55 -10.30
N ILE A 78 -6.90 -9.84 -9.16
CA ILE A 78 -6.42 -8.46 -9.04
C ILE A 78 -4.90 -8.44 -9.19
N ARG A 79 -4.19 -9.36 -8.52
CA ARG A 79 -2.74 -9.50 -8.65
C ARG A 79 -2.34 -9.86 -10.07
N ALA A 80 -3.02 -10.81 -10.70
CA ALA A 80 -2.75 -11.20 -12.08
C ALA A 80 -2.91 -10.02 -13.03
N TYR A 81 -4.02 -9.27 -12.92
CA TYR A 81 -4.26 -8.08 -13.73
C TYR A 81 -3.16 -7.02 -13.56
N VAL A 82 -2.79 -6.70 -12.32
CA VAL A 82 -1.76 -5.68 -12.06
C VAL A 82 -0.38 -6.12 -12.55
N SER A 83 -0.02 -7.40 -12.39
CA SER A 83 1.23 -7.95 -12.94
C SER A 83 1.26 -7.84 -14.47
N GLU A 84 0.20 -8.28 -15.16
CA GLU A 84 0.12 -8.20 -16.62
C GLU A 84 0.19 -6.76 -17.14
N ARG A 85 -0.38 -5.79 -16.41
CA ARG A 85 -0.31 -4.36 -16.74
C ARG A 85 1.06 -3.74 -16.48
N PHE A 86 1.85 -4.30 -15.56
CA PHE A 86 3.16 -3.76 -15.20
C PHE A 86 4.25 -4.18 -16.18
N ASN A 87 4.34 -5.48 -16.51
CA ASN A 87 5.39 -6.01 -17.38
C ASN A 87 4.94 -7.20 -18.26
N GLY A 88 3.63 -7.46 -18.37
CA GLY A 88 3.09 -8.54 -19.18
C GLY A 88 2.53 -8.05 -20.52
N SER A 89 1.65 -8.86 -21.09
CA SER A 89 1.04 -8.63 -22.40
C SER A 89 0.12 -7.39 -22.43
N LEU A 90 -0.38 -6.97 -21.27
CA LEU A 90 -1.25 -5.80 -21.12
C LEU A 90 -0.46 -4.52 -20.79
N ALA A 91 0.88 -4.56 -20.81
CA ALA A 91 1.69 -3.37 -20.56
C ALA A 91 1.36 -2.28 -21.59
N VAL A 92 1.09 -1.07 -21.10
CA VAL A 92 0.89 0.10 -21.97
C VAL A 92 2.18 0.91 -21.94
N PRO A 93 2.87 1.10 -23.08
CA PRO A 93 4.03 1.96 -23.14
C PRO A 93 3.68 3.35 -22.60
N ARG A 94 4.50 3.88 -21.70
CA ARG A 94 4.37 5.29 -21.31
C ARG A 94 4.78 6.15 -22.49
N GLU A 95 3.82 6.75 -23.19
CA GLU A 95 4.11 7.81 -24.14
C GLU A 95 4.57 9.06 -23.38
N GLY A 96 5.80 9.50 -23.63
CA GLY A 96 6.27 10.84 -23.28
C GLY A 96 6.93 10.98 -21.91
N LYS A 97 8.23 11.29 -21.96
CA LYS A 97 9.14 11.85 -20.94
C LYS A 97 8.86 11.37 -19.51
N SER A 98 9.74 10.50 -19.01
CA SER A 98 10.14 10.60 -17.62
C SER A 98 10.28 12.08 -17.29
N VAL A 99 9.47 12.58 -16.35
CA VAL A 99 9.85 13.79 -15.63
C VAL A 99 11.27 13.50 -15.19
N LYS A 100 12.23 14.26 -15.71
CA LYS A 100 13.63 14.10 -15.30
C LYS A 100 13.62 14.10 -13.78
N GLU A 101 14.33 13.16 -13.17
CA GLU A 101 14.58 13.09 -11.73
C GLU A 101 15.44 14.29 -11.27
N GLU A 102 15.01 15.51 -11.57
CA GLU A 102 15.59 16.77 -11.12
C GLU A 102 14.56 17.44 -10.21
N GLY A 103 14.21 16.74 -9.13
CA GLY A 103 13.28 17.22 -8.13
C GLY A 103 12.75 16.08 -7.29
N ASN A 104 13.44 15.81 -6.18
CA ASN A 104 12.95 14.96 -5.10
C ASN A 104 11.48 15.27 -4.81
N ALA A 105 10.61 14.29 -5.10
CA ALA A 105 9.29 14.21 -4.52
C ALA A 105 9.27 13.11 -3.45
N PHE A 106 10.29 13.11 -2.58
CA PHE A 106 10.30 12.60 -1.20
C PHE A 106 11.37 13.36 -0.41
#